data_AF-A0A378IKC9-F1
#
_entry.id   AF-A0A378IKC9-F1
#
_cell.length_a   1.000
_cell.length_b   1.000
_cell.length_c   1.000
_cell.angle_alpha   90.00
_cell.angle_beta   90.00
_cell.angle_gamma   90.00
#
_symmetry.space_group_name_H-M   'P 1'
#
loop_
_entity.id
_entity.type
_entity.pdbx_description
1 polymer ?
#
loop_
_entity_poly.entity_id
_entity_poly.type
_entity_poly.pdbx_seq_one_letter_code
_entity_poly.pdbx_strand_id
1 'polypeptide(L)'
;MAITREEFLGQFYYHLLSILDSPSKRSIAANNFQSSDDKKRFMYTERFGITHWREEHALTLTAAVAEALTKTLESYLSEPPEELYNYQEEIRNKSIRELANPINSANPLAVLRVKIRPLAAVRAKDEASQLSNYALLGGGILALGVLGAAALLNTNPPKP
;
A
#
# COMPACT_ATOMS: atom_id res chain seq x y z
N MET A 1 -0.03 23.09 5.07
CA MET A 1 -1.26 22.42 5.52
C MET A 1 -0.76 21.19 6.26
N ALA A 2 -1.16 20.99 7.52
CA ALA A 2 -0.69 19.84 8.29
C ALA A 2 -1.22 18.56 7.67
N ILE A 3 -0.40 17.51 7.63
CA ILE A 3 -0.79 16.21 7.11
C ILE A 3 -1.88 15.57 8.00
N THR A 4 -2.93 15.06 7.38
CA THR A 4 -3.95 14.28 8.08
C THR A 4 -3.49 12.84 8.34
N ARG A 5 -4.11 12.21 9.32
CA ARG A 5 -3.93 10.78 9.62
C ARG A 5 -4.24 9.90 8.41
N GLU A 6 -5.33 10.20 7.70
CA GLU A 6 -5.81 9.43 6.56
C GLU A 6 -4.82 9.51 5.39
N GLU A 7 -4.23 10.68 5.13
CA GLU A 7 -3.17 10.86 4.12
C GLU A 7 -1.91 10.08 4.48
N PHE A 8 -1.48 10.11 5.75
CA PHE A 8 -0.33 9.34 6.22
C PHE A 8 -0.55 7.84 6.05
N LEU A 9 -1.69 7.33 6.51
CA LEU A 9 -2.04 5.91 6.40
C LEU A 9 -2.23 5.49 4.95
N GLY A 10 -2.85 6.32 4.11
CA GLY A 10 -3.00 6.07 2.68
C GLY A 10 -1.63 5.93 1.99
N GLN A 11 -0.70 6.84 2.30
CA GLN A 11 0.68 6.79 1.79
C GLN A 11 1.41 5.53 2.25
N PHE A 12 1.27 5.17 3.53
CA PHE A 12 1.82 3.95 4.07
C PHE A 12 1.31 2.70 3.36
N TYR A 13 -0.01 2.59 3.17
CA TYR A 13 -0.61 1.45 2.47
C TYR A 13 -0.23 1.39 1.00
N TYR A 14 -0.06 2.54 0.35
CA TYR A 14 0.46 2.62 -1.01
C TYR A 14 1.88 2.03 -1.10
N HIS A 15 2.80 2.44 -0.22
CA HIS A 15 4.15 1.90 -0.20
C HIS A 15 4.17 0.41 0.17
N LEU A 16 3.40 0.01 1.18
CA LEU A 16 3.31 -1.38 1.60
C LEU A 16 2.80 -2.28 0.46
N LEU A 17 1.73 -1.87 -0.22
CA LEU A 17 1.21 -2.62 -1.37
C LEU A 17 2.23 -2.68 -2.51
N SER A 18 2.90 -1.57 -2.83
CA SER A 18 3.92 -1.51 -3.88
C SER A 18 5.10 -2.43 -3.60
N ILE A 19 5.52 -2.56 -2.33
CA ILE A 19 6.55 -3.49 -1.90
C ILE A 19 6.03 -4.93 -2.04
N LEU A 20 4.85 -5.23 -1.50
CA LEU A 20 4.30 -6.58 -1.52
C LEU A 20 4.01 -7.10 -2.93
N ASP A 21 3.68 -6.23 -3.89
CA ASP A 21 3.42 -6.61 -5.29
C ASP A 21 4.70 -6.83 -6.12
N SER A 22 5.86 -6.33 -5.68
CA SER A 22 7.11 -6.41 -6.46
C SER A 22 8.17 -7.30 -5.81
N PRO A 23 8.59 -8.42 -6.46
CA PRO A 23 9.66 -9.27 -5.94
C PRO A 23 10.98 -8.53 -5.65
N SER A 24 11.37 -7.58 -6.52
CA SER A 24 12.60 -6.80 -6.32
C SER A 24 12.50 -5.88 -5.10
N LYS A 25 11.34 -5.23 -4.88
CA LYS A 25 11.12 -4.39 -3.71
C LYS A 25 11.07 -5.21 -2.41
N ARG A 26 10.50 -6.41 -2.43
CA ARG A 26 10.53 -7.34 -1.28
C ARG A 26 11.97 -7.73 -0.93
N SER A 27 12.80 -8.01 -1.92
CA SER A 27 14.22 -8.33 -1.69
C SER A 27 14.98 -7.16 -1.07
N ILE A 28 14.77 -5.93 -1.57
CA ILE A 28 15.36 -4.72 -0.99
C ILE A 28 14.91 -4.54 0.47
N ALA A 29 13.60 -4.64 0.72
CA ALA A 29 13.06 -4.51 2.07
C ALA A 29 13.66 -5.57 3.03
N ALA A 30 13.79 -6.82 2.57
CA ALA A 30 14.41 -7.89 3.35
C ALA A 30 15.89 -7.60 3.66
N ASN A 31 16.66 -7.13 2.68
CA ASN A 31 18.07 -6.78 2.88
C ASN A 31 18.25 -5.62 3.87
N ASN A 32 17.47 -4.55 3.71
CA ASN A 32 17.48 -3.40 4.61
C ASN A 32 17.10 -3.82 6.04
N PHE A 33 16.08 -4.67 6.16
CA PHE A 33 15.62 -5.18 7.43
C PHE A 33 16.65 -6.12 8.11
N GLN A 34 17.38 -6.91 7.32
CA GLN A 34 18.41 -7.82 7.82
C GLN A 34 19.64 -7.10 8.37
N SER A 35 19.90 -5.88 7.91
CA SER A 35 20.96 -5.03 8.46
C SER A 35 20.64 -4.49 9.86
N SER A 36 19.39 -4.62 10.31
CA SER A 36 18.92 -4.18 11.63
C SER A 36 18.90 -5.32 12.65
N ASP A 37 19.22 -4.98 13.91
CA ASP A 37 19.33 -5.88 15.07
C ASP A 37 18.18 -6.91 15.16
N ASP A 38 18.53 -8.20 15.28
CA ASP A 38 17.64 -9.36 15.18
C ASP A 38 16.45 -9.32 16.15
N LYS A 39 16.60 -8.66 17.31
CA LYS A 39 15.53 -8.56 18.33
C LYS A 39 14.29 -7.82 17.82
N LYS A 40 14.46 -6.83 16.95
CA LYS A 40 13.32 -6.08 16.39
C LYS A 40 12.42 -6.98 15.54
N ARG A 41 12.97 -8.05 14.93
CA ARG A 41 12.24 -8.95 14.03
C ARG A 41 11.15 -9.73 14.75
N PHE A 42 11.49 -10.34 15.88
CA PHE A 42 10.53 -11.14 16.66
C PHE A 42 9.43 -10.27 17.28
N MET A 43 9.78 -9.06 17.75
CA MET A 43 8.81 -8.13 18.34
C MET A 43 7.63 -7.80 17.40
N TYR A 44 7.88 -7.69 16.10
CA TYR A 44 6.83 -7.34 15.16
C TYR A 44 5.90 -8.50 14.80
N THR A 45 6.38 -9.75 14.84
CA THR A 45 5.50 -10.91 14.57
C THR A 45 4.40 -11.07 15.63
N GLU A 46 4.76 -10.91 16.91
CA GLU A 46 3.80 -10.91 18.02
C GLU A 46 2.89 -9.68 17.96
N ARG A 47 3.47 -8.49 17.74
CA ARG A 47 2.73 -7.23 17.70
C ARG A 47 1.71 -7.20 16.57
N PHE A 48 2.02 -7.79 15.41
CA PHE A 48 1.10 -7.90 14.28
C PHE A 48 0.10 -9.06 14.42
N GLY A 49 0.23 -9.91 15.44
CA GLY A 49 -0.62 -11.08 15.61
C GLY A 49 -0.47 -12.08 14.47
N ILE A 50 0.75 -12.29 13.98
CA ILE A 50 1.06 -13.19 12.86
C ILE A 50 1.97 -14.35 13.26
N THR A 51 2.02 -14.69 14.55
CA THR A 51 2.83 -15.81 15.06
C THR A 51 2.40 -17.17 14.50
N HIS A 52 1.15 -17.27 14.02
CA HIS A 52 0.63 -18.45 13.32
C HIS A 52 0.97 -18.50 11.83
N TRP A 53 1.55 -17.44 11.27
CA TRP A 53 2.00 -17.45 9.88
C TRP A 53 3.30 -18.23 9.74
N ARG A 54 3.55 -18.78 8.55
CA ARG A 54 4.87 -19.31 8.22
C ARG A 54 5.91 -18.22 8.34
N GLU A 55 7.09 -18.57 8.86
CA GLU A 55 8.20 -17.66 9.12
C GLU A 55 8.53 -16.79 7.89
N GLU A 56 8.61 -17.37 6.70
CA GLU A 56 8.88 -16.66 5.45
C GLU A 56 7.87 -15.51 5.20
N HIS A 57 6.57 -15.78 5.40
CA HIS A 57 5.53 -14.77 5.20
C HIS A 57 5.54 -13.71 6.30
N ALA A 58 5.79 -14.12 7.54
CA ALA A 58 5.88 -13.20 8.68
C ALA A 58 7.07 -12.25 8.54
N LEU A 59 8.24 -12.77 8.15
CA LEU A 59 9.45 -11.98 7.88
C LEU A 59 9.23 -11.04 6.69
N THR A 60 8.63 -11.54 5.61
CA THR A 60 8.32 -10.72 4.43
C THR A 60 7.41 -9.54 4.79
N LEU A 61 6.34 -9.79 5.56
CA LEU A 61 5.45 -8.71 6.00
C LEU A 61 6.19 -7.73 6.91
N THR A 62 6.96 -8.23 7.86
CA THR A 62 7.68 -7.36 8.82
C THR A 62 8.67 -6.44 8.12
N ALA A 63 9.47 -6.99 7.20
CA ALA A 63 10.40 -6.21 6.40
C ALA A 63 9.68 -5.19 5.51
N ALA A 64 8.56 -5.59 4.88
CA ALA A 64 7.77 -4.70 4.04
C ALA A 64 7.13 -3.55 4.83
N VAL A 65 6.66 -3.80 6.07
CA VAL A 65 6.10 -2.76 6.94
C VAL A 65 7.18 -1.78 7.38
N ALA A 66 8.37 -2.27 7.77
CA ALA A 66 9.48 -1.41 8.15
C ALA A 66 9.90 -0.49 7.00
N GLU A 67 10.11 -1.04 5.80
CA GLU A 67 10.47 -0.27 4.62
C GLU A 67 9.34 0.70 4.19
N ALA A 68 8.08 0.27 4.26
CA ALA A 68 6.94 1.14 3.95
C ALA A 68 6.85 2.34 4.90
N LEU A 69 7.08 2.13 6.22
CA LEU A 69 7.16 3.21 7.19
C LEU A 69 8.30 4.18 6.87
N THR A 70 9.50 3.68 6.57
CA THR A 70 10.64 4.52 6.18
C THR A 70 10.29 5.40 4.99
N LYS A 71 9.75 4.83 3.90
CA LYS A 71 9.35 5.60 2.71
C LYS A 71 8.24 6.60 2.96
N THR A 72 7.32 6.27 3.86
CA THR A 72 6.24 7.18 4.24
C THR A 72 6.81 8.38 4.98
N LEU A 73 7.73 8.18 5.92
CA LEU A 73 8.37 9.25 6.67
C LEU A 73 9.24 10.14 5.80
N GLU A 74 9.98 9.56 4.85
CA GLU A 74 10.75 10.31 3.84
C GLU A 74 9.85 11.25 3.03
N SER A 75 8.57 10.90 2.83
CA SER A 75 7.60 11.73 2.11
C SER A 75 7.14 12.95 2.92
N TYR A 76 7.36 12.97 4.24
CA TYR A 76 6.81 13.96 5.17
C TYR A 76 7.86 14.57 6.11
N LEU A 77 9.12 14.64 5.70
CA LEU A 77 10.22 15.18 6.52
C LEU A 77 10.02 16.65 6.96
N SER A 78 9.14 17.39 6.28
CA SER A 78 8.78 18.77 6.62
C SER A 78 7.70 18.90 7.70
N GLU A 79 7.03 17.81 8.06
CA GLU A 79 5.93 17.81 9.03
C GLU A 79 6.46 17.74 10.48
N PRO A 80 5.68 18.21 11.47
CA PRO A 80 6.07 18.13 12.88
C PRO A 80 6.34 16.69 13.33
N PRO A 81 7.46 16.41 14.02
CA PRO A 81 7.86 15.05 14.36
C PRO A 81 6.89 14.34 15.33
N GLU A 82 6.16 15.10 16.14
CA GLU A 82 5.18 14.56 17.10
C GLU A 82 3.98 13.91 16.41
N GLU A 83 3.43 14.56 15.37
CA GLU A 83 2.30 14.00 14.61
C GLU A 83 2.71 12.74 13.84
N LEU A 84 3.88 12.78 13.19
CA LEU A 84 4.43 11.62 12.49
C LEU A 84 4.72 10.45 13.44
N TYR A 85 5.13 10.72 14.67
CA TYR A 85 5.35 9.69 15.69
C TYR A 85 4.02 9.01 16.07
N ASN A 86 2.97 9.80 16.29
CA ASN A 86 1.64 9.26 16.64
C ASN A 86 1.10 8.34 15.54
N TYR A 87 1.22 8.73 14.27
CA TYR A 87 0.78 7.90 13.15
C TYR A 87 1.62 6.62 12.99
N GLN A 88 2.95 6.69 13.20
CA GLN A 88 3.81 5.51 13.20
C GLN A 88 3.44 4.51 14.30
N GLU A 89 3.21 4.98 15.52
CA GLU A 89 2.86 4.11 16.64
C GLU A 89 1.49 3.48 16.42
N GLU A 90 0.54 4.20 15.82
CA GLU A 90 -0.74 3.60 15.43
C GLU A 90 -0.57 2.47 14.41
N ILE A 91 0.26 2.66 13.39
CA ILE A 91 0.54 1.62 12.39
C ILE A 91 1.14 0.38 13.06
N ARG A 92 2.16 0.60 13.90
CA ARG A 92 2.90 -0.47 14.56
C ARG A 92 2.03 -1.24 15.54
N ASN A 93 1.20 -0.56 16.32
CA ASN A 93 0.50 -1.17 17.45
C ASN A 93 -0.91 -1.64 17.11
N LYS A 94 -1.53 -1.10 16.06
CA LYS A 94 -2.95 -1.34 15.75
C LYS A 94 -3.19 -1.73 14.29
N SER A 95 -2.87 -0.85 13.35
CA SER A 95 -3.38 -0.97 11.97
C SER A 95 -2.97 -2.28 11.28
N ILE A 96 -1.69 -2.66 11.38
CA ILE A 96 -1.23 -3.92 10.77
C ILE A 96 -1.83 -5.14 11.45
N ARG A 97 -1.96 -5.11 12.78
CA ARG A 97 -2.55 -6.21 13.55
C ARG A 97 -4.00 -6.45 13.14
N GLU A 98 -4.82 -5.40 13.05
CA GLU A 98 -6.23 -5.50 12.66
C GLU A 98 -6.40 -6.09 11.26
N LEU A 99 -5.47 -5.81 10.35
CA LEU A 99 -5.50 -6.34 8.98
C LEU A 99 -4.97 -7.77 8.87
N ALA A 100 -3.88 -8.09 9.55
CA ALA A 100 -3.13 -9.34 9.36
C ALA A 100 -3.58 -10.48 10.29
N ASN A 101 -3.86 -10.19 11.56
CA ASN A 101 -4.20 -11.20 12.57
C ASN A 101 -5.38 -12.12 12.17
N PRO A 102 -6.48 -11.61 11.57
CA PRO A 102 -7.61 -12.47 11.19
C PRO A 102 -7.32 -13.40 9.99
N ILE A 103 -6.18 -13.25 9.31
CA ILE A 103 -5.88 -14.02 8.10
C ILE A 103 -5.34 -15.40 8.49
N ASN A 104 -6.13 -16.43 8.21
CA ASN A 104 -5.72 -17.82 8.28
C ASN A 104 -5.82 -18.44 6.87
N SER A 105 -4.69 -18.44 6.15
CA SER A 105 -4.62 -18.89 4.75
C SER A 105 -3.24 -19.47 4.45
N ALA A 106 -3.16 -20.38 3.48
CA ALA A 106 -1.90 -20.90 2.96
C ALA A 106 -1.05 -19.81 2.26
N ASN A 107 -1.69 -18.73 1.77
CA ASN A 107 -1.00 -17.58 1.20
C ASN A 107 -1.54 -16.28 1.82
N PRO A 108 -1.14 -15.96 3.06
CA PRO A 108 -1.71 -14.86 3.82
C PRO A 108 -1.35 -13.48 3.23
N LEU A 109 -0.17 -13.35 2.59
CA LEU A 109 0.25 -12.12 1.92
C LEU A 109 -0.64 -11.76 0.72
N ALA A 110 -1.13 -12.76 -0.03
CA ALA A 110 -2.07 -12.51 -1.12
C ALA A 110 -3.40 -11.94 -0.59
N VAL A 111 -3.93 -12.52 0.49
CA VAL A 111 -5.16 -12.03 1.13
C VAL A 111 -4.97 -10.63 1.70
N LEU A 112 -3.83 -10.38 2.33
CA LEU A 112 -3.50 -9.07 2.90
C LEU A 112 -3.44 -7.99 1.82
N ARG A 113 -2.83 -8.26 0.66
CA ARG A 113 -2.79 -7.32 -0.48
C ARG A 113 -4.18 -6.92 -0.96
N VAL A 114 -5.12 -7.87 -1.02
CA VAL A 114 -6.51 -7.58 -1.39
C VAL A 114 -7.17 -6.64 -0.38
N LYS A 115 -6.92 -6.83 0.93
CA LYS A 115 -7.43 -5.95 2.00
C LYS A 115 -6.82 -4.54 1.97
N ILE A 116 -5.53 -4.42 1.67
CA ILE A 116 -4.80 -3.13 1.66
C ILE A 116 -5.12 -2.30 0.41
N ARG A 117 -5.40 -2.94 -0.72
CA ARG A 117 -5.65 -2.26 -2.01
C ARG A 117 -6.66 -1.09 -1.95
N PRO A 118 -7.86 -1.21 -1.35
CA PRO A 118 -8.77 -0.08 -1.22
C PRO A 118 -8.24 1.03 -0.30
N LEU A 119 -7.43 0.70 0.71
CA LEU A 119 -6.85 1.68 1.65
C LEU A 119 -5.74 2.49 0.97
N ALA A 120 -4.96 1.85 0.09
CA ALA A 120 -3.96 2.53 -0.75
C ALA A 120 -4.60 3.46 -1.80
N ALA A 121 -5.85 3.21 -2.20
CA ALA A 121 -6.54 4.00 -3.22
C ALA A 121 -7.04 5.36 -2.74
N VAL A 122 -6.97 5.65 -1.43
CA VAL A 122 -7.24 7.01 -0.89
C VAL A 122 -6.36 8.04 -1.59
N ARG A 123 -5.08 7.73 -1.85
CA ARG A 123 -4.17 8.57 -2.63
C ARG A 123 -4.54 8.68 -4.11
N ALA A 124 -5.01 7.60 -4.73
CA ALA A 124 -5.38 7.61 -6.14
C ALA A 124 -6.53 8.60 -6.42
N LYS A 125 -7.42 8.85 -5.45
CA LYS A 125 -8.48 9.85 -5.57
C LYS A 125 -7.98 11.29 -5.47
N ASP A 126 -6.96 11.53 -4.65
CA ASP A 126 -6.36 12.87 -4.52
C ASP A 126 -5.47 13.20 -5.71
N GLU A 127 -4.68 12.25 -6.22
CA GLU A 127 -3.91 12.43 -7.45
C GLU A 127 -4.83 12.52 -8.68
N ALA A 128 -5.93 11.77 -8.76
CA ALA A 128 -6.91 11.91 -9.83
C ALA A 128 -7.68 13.24 -9.75
N SER A 129 -7.98 13.75 -8.54
CA SER A 129 -8.60 15.08 -8.37
C SER A 129 -7.63 16.21 -8.72
N GLN A 130 -6.34 16.07 -8.40
CA GLN A 130 -5.31 17.04 -8.78
C GLN A 130 -5.01 17.00 -10.28
N LEU A 131 -4.97 15.82 -10.89
CA LEU A 131 -4.87 15.68 -12.35
C LEU A 131 -6.14 16.17 -13.07
N SER A 132 -7.32 16.01 -12.48
CA SER A 132 -8.57 16.59 -13.01
C SER A 132 -8.56 18.11 -12.97
N ASN A 133 -7.95 18.73 -11.95
CA ASN A 133 -7.81 20.20 -11.89
C ASN A 133 -6.72 20.74 -12.83
N TYR A 134 -5.64 19.98 -13.07
CA TYR A 134 -4.62 20.36 -14.06
C TYR A 134 -5.06 20.10 -15.51
N ALA A 135 -5.82 19.04 -15.78
CA ALA A 135 -6.38 18.73 -17.10
C ALA A 135 -7.49 19.72 -17.52
N LEU A 136 -8.12 20.42 -16.57
CA LEU A 136 -9.10 21.48 -16.84
C LEU A 136 -8.45 22.82 -17.19
N LEU A 137 -7.19 23.05 -16.80
CA LEU A 137 -6.48 24.33 -17.01
C LEU A 137 -5.39 24.27 -18.10
N GLY A 138 -4.90 23.09 -18.47
CA GLY A 138 -4.03 22.87 -19.62
C GLY A 138 -4.72 21.93 -20.60
N GLY A 139 -5.43 22.49 -21.58
CA GLY A 139 -6.31 21.75 -22.48
C GLY A 139 -5.66 20.52 -23.13
N GLY A 140 -6.41 19.41 -23.18
CA GLY A 140 -6.10 18.28 -24.03
C GLY A 140 -6.36 16.90 -23.43
N ILE A 141 -7.64 16.52 -23.36
CA ILE A 141 -8.17 15.15 -23.53
C ILE A 141 -7.37 13.99 -22.89
N LEU A 142 -7.79 13.59 -21.69
CA LEU A 142 -7.66 12.20 -21.23
C LEU A 142 -9.02 11.66 -20.79
N ALA A 143 -9.72 10.99 -21.71
CA ALA A 143 -10.77 10.06 -21.34
C ALA A 143 -10.15 8.66 -21.26
N LEU A 144 -9.66 8.32 -20.06
CA LEU A 144 -9.39 6.93 -19.67
C LEU A 144 -10.74 6.20 -19.63
N GLY A 145 -11.05 5.50 -20.72
CA GLY A 145 -12.20 4.63 -20.83
C GLY A 145 -12.03 3.41 -19.93
N VAL A 146 -12.72 3.41 -18.79
CA VAL A 146 -13.06 2.20 -18.04
C VAL A 146 -14.58 2.13 -17.95
N LEU A 147 -15.11 0.97 -18.34
CA LEU A 147 -16.51 0.49 -18.29
C LEU A 147 -17.39 0.74 -19.51
N GLY A 148 -17.63 -0.36 -20.25
CA GLY A 148 -18.96 -0.65 -20.81
C GLY A 148 -19.07 -0.67 -22.33
N ALA A 149 -18.86 -1.83 -22.97
CA ALA A 149 -19.52 -2.20 -24.22
C ALA A 149 -19.40 -3.71 -24.50
N ALA A 150 -20.01 -4.54 -23.64
CA ALA A 150 -20.55 -5.82 -24.12
C ALA A 150 -21.91 -5.54 -24.75
N ALA A 151 -21.91 -4.82 -25.87
CA ALA A 151 -23.06 -4.62 -26.76
C ALA A 151 -22.55 -3.95 -28.03
N LEU A 152 -22.35 -4.72 -29.10
CA LEU A 152 -22.80 -4.37 -30.44
C LEU A 152 -22.71 -5.63 -31.31
N LEU A 153 -23.91 -6.15 -31.60
CA LEU A 153 -24.18 -7.13 -32.63
C LEU A 153 -23.75 -6.59 -34.00
N ASN A 154 -23.15 -7.48 -34.79
CA ASN A 154 -23.47 -7.77 -36.19
C ASN A 154 -23.67 -6.58 -37.17
N THR A 155 -22.81 -6.49 -38.20
CA THR A 155 -23.20 -6.53 -39.64
C THR A 155 -21.98 -6.23 -40.52
N ASN A 156 -21.48 -7.23 -41.25
CA ASN A 156 -20.72 -7.00 -42.47
C ASN A 156 -21.56 -7.53 -43.65
N PRO A 157 -22.07 -6.66 -44.54
CA PRO A 157 -22.57 -7.05 -45.85
C PRO A 157 -21.40 -7.22 -46.86
N PRO A 158 -21.65 -7.86 -48.02
CA PRO A 158 -20.61 -8.44 -48.88
C PRO A 158 -19.89 -7.39 -49.76
N LYS A 159 -18.67 -7.74 -50.18
CA LYS A 159 -17.84 -6.96 -51.12
C LYS A 159 -18.21 -7.27 -52.59
N PRO A 160 -17.85 -6.35 -53.53
CA PRO A 160 -18.53 -6.14 -54.82
C PRO A 160 -18.43 -7.31 -55.80
#